data_AF-A0A0C3CIH3-F1
#
_entry.id   AF-A0A0C3CIH3-F1
#
_cell.length_a   1.000
_cell.length_b   1.000
_cell.length_c   1.000
_cell.angle_alpha   90.00
_cell.angle_beta   90.00
_cell.angle_gamma   90.00
#
_symmetry.space_group_name_H-M   'P 1'
#
loop_
_entity.id
_entity.type
_entity.pdbx_description
1 polymer ?
#
loop_
_entity_poly.entity_id
_entity_poly.type
_entity_poly.pdbx_seq_one_letter_code
_entity_poly.pdbx_strand_id
1 'polypeptide(L)'
;MLPPKIARLPYRDSKGSRHGYFYVYSQNWEVDRQYLSFVQGSELLSRGWVFQEWLLSRRIVYFTPAGTFFECEEAPYNELGEVPQTQQDDGHVAAVQPSAKNFFTLEAATINPLWYRIVESYSALSLTKPDMDRIIALAGVGKEFRQALMRTTPDKRPVAATVPSGLEYVSGLWLPDLHHGLLWKSKSSECEPRRIPKFPTWSWTSILCPVTWDDGKGSCGKPEAKLVAVATSLDDVFPVDSLRSIDGCSLSPPRVFDIDNHFASLYMAGKTLHVTVRELFNNERNIEIASAASGHSGKSNGCSMCVFHIATASVDGGYGLGYLTPWHPVFNVLFVRNLDGQKVERLGVGRLFGKEIEKKFATATAHYVELC
;
A
#
# COMPACT_ATOMS: atom_id res chain seq x y z
N MET A 1 23.56 34.56 14.25
CA MET A 1 23.65 33.30 15.03
C MET A 1 25.10 32.87 15.09
N LEU A 2 25.56 32.31 16.20
CA LEU A 2 26.92 31.78 16.35
C LEU A 2 27.02 30.45 15.57
N PRO A 3 28.13 30.17 14.86
CA PRO A 3 28.32 28.90 14.19
C PRO A 3 28.24 27.73 15.19
N PRO A 4 27.80 26.53 14.74
CA PRO A 4 27.73 25.37 15.61
C PRO A 4 29.08 25.11 16.28
N LYS A 5 29.08 24.75 17.57
CA LYS A 5 30.30 24.45 18.31
C LYS A 5 30.89 23.14 17.78
N ILE A 6 31.76 23.25 16.79
CA ILE A 6 32.50 22.14 16.21
C ILE A 6 33.75 21.90 17.06
N ALA A 7 33.81 20.75 17.72
CA ALA A 7 35.00 20.24 18.37
C ALA A 7 35.83 19.42 17.37
N ARG A 8 37.10 19.79 17.18
CA ARG A 8 38.05 19.01 16.38
C ARG A 8 38.82 18.05 17.28
N LEU A 9 38.57 16.75 17.12
CA LEU A 9 39.23 15.68 17.88
C LEU A 9 40.30 15.00 17.02
N PRO A 10 41.51 14.71 17.52
CA PRO A 10 42.52 13.99 16.76
C PRO A 10 42.12 12.50 16.59
N TYR A 11 42.12 12.01 15.35
CA TYR A 11 41.97 10.59 15.07
C TYR A 11 43.33 9.90 15.24
N ARG A 12 43.38 8.88 16.11
CA ARG A 12 44.59 8.10 16.40
C ARG A 12 44.33 6.62 16.18
N ASP A 13 45.34 5.89 15.70
CA ASP A 13 45.29 4.43 15.61
C ASP A 13 45.46 3.76 16.99
N SER A 14 45.41 2.43 17.01
CA SER A 14 45.63 1.62 18.21
C SER A 14 47.02 1.77 18.84
N LYS A 15 47.99 2.35 18.11
CA LYS A 15 49.35 2.64 18.58
C LYS A 15 49.51 4.10 19.00
N GLY A 16 48.44 4.90 18.98
CA GLY A 16 48.43 6.31 19.35
C GLY A 16 48.93 7.29 18.28
N SER A 17 49.29 6.80 17.08
CA SER A 17 49.74 7.65 15.98
C SER A 17 48.55 8.40 15.38
N ARG A 18 48.69 9.72 15.19
CA ARG A 18 47.61 10.56 14.67
C ARG A 18 47.54 10.44 13.15
N HIS A 19 46.41 9.94 12.63
CA HIS A 19 46.15 9.79 11.19
C HIS A 19 45.20 10.85 10.63
N GLY A 20 44.57 11.67 11.48
CA GLY A 20 43.69 12.74 11.02
C GLY A 20 42.94 13.43 12.15
N TYR A 21 41.76 13.94 11.82
CA TYR A 21 40.84 14.55 12.78
C TYR A 21 39.41 14.09 12.51
N PHE A 22 38.63 13.93 13.57
CA PHE A 22 37.18 13.94 13.53
C PHE A 22 36.66 15.33 13.91
N TYR A 23 35.56 15.73 13.31
CA TYR A 23 34.82 16.91 13.70
C TYR A 23 33.54 16.45 14.36
N VAL A 24 33.33 16.85 15.61
CA VAL A 24 32.14 16.51 16.39
C VAL A 24 31.40 17.81 16.67
N TYR A 25 30.12 17.85 16.34
CA TYR A 25 29.22 18.93 16.72
C TYR A 25 28.21 18.40 17.73
N SER A 26 27.77 19.25 18.66
CA SER A 26 26.67 18.89 19.57
C SER A 26 25.39 18.75 18.74
N GLN A 27 24.62 17.68 18.97
CA GLN A 27 23.28 17.55 18.40
C GLN A 27 22.48 18.82 18.72
N ASN A 28 21.90 19.41 17.69
CA ASN A 28 21.09 20.61 17.81
C ASN A 28 19.62 20.23 17.61
N TRP A 29 18.95 19.85 18.70
CA TRP A 29 17.52 19.48 18.69
C TRP A 29 16.62 20.58 18.12
N GLU A 30 17.09 21.83 18.09
CA GLU A 30 16.39 22.94 17.47
C GLU A 30 16.26 22.74 15.95
N VAL A 31 17.28 22.17 15.29
CA VAL A 31 17.25 21.87 13.86
C VAL A 31 16.21 20.80 13.56
N ASP A 32 16.13 19.76 14.41
CA ASP A 32 15.09 18.74 14.32
C ASP A 32 13.70 19.36 14.44
N ARG A 33 13.48 20.16 15.48
CA ARG A 33 12.21 20.83 15.71
C ARG A 33 11.82 21.75 14.56
N GLN A 34 12.76 22.53 14.03
CA GLN A 34 12.53 23.44 12.90
C GLN A 34 12.18 22.67 11.63
N TYR A 35 12.89 21.58 11.35
CA TYR A 35 12.64 20.75 10.19
C TYR A 35 11.26 20.06 10.27
N LEU A 36 10.95 19.44 11.40
CA LEU A 36 9.64 18.84 11.67
C LEU A 36 8.52 19.88 11.53
N SER A 37 8.68 21.06 12.13
CA SER A 37 7.62 22.07 12.15
C SER A 37 7.43 22.79 10.81
N PHE A 38 8.51 23.18 10.14
CA PHE A 38 8.42 24.07 8.97
C PHE A 38 8.48 23.34 7.63
N VAL A 39 9.03 22.13 7.59
CA VAL A 39 9.05 21.31 6.38
C VAL A 39 7.97 20.24 6.47
N GLN A 40 8.04 19.35 7.45
CA GLN A 40 7.15 18.18 7.52
C GLN A 40 5.71 18.53 7.86
N GLY A 41 5.52 19.40 8.84
CA GLY A 41 4.23 19.95 9.24
C GLY A 41 3.72 21.06 8.32
N SER A 42 4.37 21.30 7.17
CA SER A 42 3.96 22.37 6.27
C SER A 42 2.65 22.05 5.55
N GLU A 43 1.85 23.08 5.30
CA GLU A 43 0.64 22.97 4.47
C GLU A 43 0.99 22.44 3.06
N LEU A 44 2.17 22.77 2.54
CA LEU A 44 2.63 22.33 1.22
C LEU A 44 2.73 20.80 1.13
N LEU A 45 3.38 20.16 2.11
CA LEU A 45 3.52 18.70 2.14
C LEU A 45 2.24 17.96 2.53
N SER A 46 1.18 18.68 2.95
CA SER A 46 -0.15 18.09 3.13
C SER A 46 -0.91 17.86 1.82
N ARG A 47 -0.43 18.41 0.69
CA ARG A 47 -1.13 18.38 -0.61
C ARG A 47 -0.76 17.15 -1.44
N GLY A 48 -1.77 16.39 -1.88
CA GLY A 48 -1.56 15.17 -2.66
C GLY A 48 -0.80 15.38 -3.96
N TRP A 49 -1.01 16.50 -4.66
CA TRP A 49 -0.28 16.84 -5.89
C TRP A 49 1.22 17.06 -5.68
N VAL A 50 1.61 17.58 -4.51
CA VAL A 50 3.01 17.83 -4.17
C VAL A 50 3.76 16.53 -3.92
N PHE A 51 3.05 15.45 -3.58
CA PHE A 51 3.67 14.17 -3.24
C PHE A 51 4.58 13.63 -4.34
N GLN A 52 4.13 13.63 -5.60
CA GLN A 52 4.98 13.18 -6.71
C GLN A 52 6.18 14.10 -6.94
N GLU A 53 6.00 15.41 -6.80
CA GLU A 53 7.07 16.39 -6.97
C GLU A 53 8.15 16.18 -5.91
N TRP A 54 7.72 15.96 -4.67
CA TRP A 54 8.58 15.70 -3.54
C TRP A 54 9.28 14.33 -3.66
N LEU A 55 8.53 13.26 -3.94
CA LEU A 55 9.04 11.88 -3.97
C LEU A 55 10.03 11.66 -5.12
N LEU A 56 9.74 12.19 -6.31
CA LEU A 56 10.56 11.97 -7.51
C LEU A 56 11.74 12.93 -7.64
N SER A 57 11.77 14.03 -6.89
CA SER A 57 12.85 15.00 -6.97
C SER A 57 14.10 14.50 -6.26
N ARG A 58 15.21 14.30 -6.97
CA ARG A 58 16.50 13.89 -6.35
C ARG A 58 17.11 14.95 -5.43
N ARG A 59 16.73 16.22 -5.63
CA ARG A 59 17.22 17.37 -4.86
C ARG A 59 16.10 18.35 -4.61
N ILE A 60 15.94 18.80 -3.36
CA ILE A 60 14.91 19.76 -2.96
C ILE A 60 15.56 20.86 -2.12
N VAL A 61 15.09 22.09 -2.31
CA VAL A 61 15.41 23.23 -1.46
C VAL A 61 14.12 23.70 -0.80
N TYR A 62 14.10 23.77 0.52
CA TYR A 62 12.99 24.25 1.33
C TYR A 62 13.32 25.64 1.87
N PHE A 63 12.49 26.62 1.51
CA PHE A 63 12.55 27.94 2.10
C PHE A 63 11.60 27.99 3.29
N THR A 64 12.14 28.18 4.50
CA THR A 64 11.38 28.16 5.74
C THR A 64 11.63 29.44 6.57
N PRO A 65 10.76 29.76 7.55
CA PRO A 65 11.03 30.85 8.49
C PRO A 65 12.32 30.66 9.31
N ALA A 66 12.82 29.43 9.44
CA ALA A 66 14.05 29.10 10.15
C ALA A 66 15.32 29.19 9.29
N GLY A 67 15.20 29.45 7.99
CA GLY A 67 16.32 29.38 7.05
C GLY A 67 16.05 28.40 5.90
N THR A 68 17.11 27.95 5.25
CA THR A 68 17.03 27.10 4.06
C THR A 68 17.46 25.69 4.38
N PHE A 69 16.59 24.72 4.11
CA PHE A 69 16.97 23.32 4.14
C PHE A 69 17.21 22.80 2.72
N PHE A 70 18.25 22.00 2.56
CA PHE A 70 18.60 21.30 1.34
C PHE A 70 18.43 19.81 1.59
N GLU A 71 17.87 19.10 0.63
CA GLU A 71 17.73 17.64 0.68
C GLU A 71 18.27 17.04 -0.61
N CYS A 72 19.11 16.02 -0.45
CA CYS A 72 19.67 15.20 -1.53
C CYS A 72 19.34 13.72 -1.24
N GLU A 73 20.01 12.77 -1.90
CA GLU A 73 19.75 11.32 -1.77
C GLU A 73 20.10 10.71 -0.41
N GLU A 74 20.78 11.45 0.48
CA GLU A 74 21.27 10.92 1.75
C GLU A 74 20.46 11.45 2.94
N ALA A 75 20.43 12.77 3.14
CA ALA A 75 19.72 13.40 4.24
C ALA A 75 19.46 14.88 3.95
N PRO A 76 18.42 15.47 4.58
CA PRO A 76 18.28 16.92 4.64
C PRO A 76 19.37 17.57 5.50
N TYR A 77 19.71 18.83 5.23
CA TYR A 77 20.60 19.65 6.04
C TYR A 77 20.31 21.14 5.85
N ASN A 78 20.58 21.99 6.84
CA ASN A 78 20.38 23.44 6.72
C ASN A 78 21.59 24.16 6.09
N GLU A 79 21.51 25.48 5.91
CA GLU A 79 22.62 26.29 5.37
C GLU A 79 23.93 26.24 6.17
N LEU A 80 23.87 25.78 7.43
CA LEU A 80 25.03 25.60 8.31
C LEU A 80 25.62 24.18 8.22
N GLY A 81 25.03 23.30 7.42
CA GLY A 81 25.41 21.89 7.30
C GLY A 81 24.93 21.02 8.46
N GLU A 82 24.01 21.51 9.29
CA GLU A 82 23.41 20.73 10.37
C GLU A 82 22.34 19.80 9.80
N VAL A 83 22.42 18.52 10.15
CA VAL A 83 21.51 17.46 9.70
C VAL A 83 20.45 17.22 10.78
N PRO A 84 19.14 17.27 10.47
CA PRO A 84 18.13 16.86 11.41
C PRO A 84 18.21 15.33 11.58
N GLN A 85 18.41 14.90 12.81
CA GLN A 85 18.35 13.52 13.26
C GLN A 85 16.91 13.23 13.68
N THR A 86 16.02 13.06 12.71
CA THR A 86 14.63 12.66 12.98
C THR A 86 14.63 11.28 13.62
N GLN A 87 14.64 11.21 14.95
CA GLN A 87 14.38 9.99 15.69
C GLN A 87 12.87 9.85 15.89
N GLN A 88 12.31 8.76 15.37
CA GLN A 88 11.29 7.99 16.08
C GLN A 88 11.33 6.54 15.59
N ASP A 89 11.82 5.70 16.50
CA ASP A 89 12.14 4.29 16.40
C ASP A 89 10.90 3.47 16.81
N ASP A 90 9.79 3.67 16.09
CA ASP A 90 8.49 3.09 16.50
C ASP A 90 7.99 2.06 15.47
N GLY A 91 8.79 1.69 14.47
CA GLY A 91 8.47 0.63 13.51
C GLY A 91 7.23 0.91 12.63
N HIS A 92 6.59 2.07 12.79
CA HIS A 92 5.44 2.52 12.01
C HIS A 92 5.88 3.64 11.08
N VAL A 93 5.83 3.38 9.78
CA VAL A 93 6.21 4.29 8.66
C VAL A 93 5.34 5.57 8.59
N ALA A 94 4.38 5.74 9.50
CA ALA A 94 3.54 6.92 9.56
C ALA A 94 4.14 7.94 10.55
N ALA A 95 4.99 8.87 10.07
CA ALA A 95 5.04 10.28 10.56
C ALA A 95 6.26 11.13 10.10
N VAL A 96 7.12 10.71 9.16
CA VAL A 96 8.28 11.55 8.80
C VAL A 96 8.53 11.53 7.29
N GLN A 97 7.77 12.33 6.53
CA GLN A 97 7.81 12.30 5.06
C GLN A 97 9.24 12.44 4.49
N PRO A 98 10.10 13.40 4.89
CA PRO A 98 11.40 13.56 4.24
C PRO A 98 12.43 12.45 4.46
N SER A 99 12.51 11.86 5.66
CA SER A 99 13.35 10.67 5.84
C SER A 99 12.70 9.43 5.23
N ALA A 100 11.37 9.42 5.02
CA ALA A 100 10.67 8.38 4.26
C ALA A 100 11.13 8.27 2.80
N LYS A 101 11.61 9.37 2.19
CA LYS A 101 12.12 9.37 0.81
C LYS A 101 13.24 8.35 0.58
N ASN A 102 14.15 8.23 1.54
CA ASN A 102 15.24 7.25 1.49
C ASN A 102 14.73 5.81 1.59
N PHE A 103 13.54 5.59 2.13
CA PHE A 103 12.90 4.28 2.13
C PHE A 103 12.15 3.99 0.83
N PHE A 104 11.95 5.00 -0.01
CA PHE A 104 11.29 4.87 -1.29
C PHE A 104 12.27 4.64 -2.45
N THR A 105 13.28 3.78 -2.25
CA THR A 105 14.21 3.41 -3.32
C THR A 105 13.53 2.45 -4.30
N LEU A 106 13.58 2.80 -5.59
CA LEU A 106 13.09 1.96 -6.69
C LEU A 106 14.06 0.81 -7.03
N GLU A 107 14.55 0.12 -6.00
CA GLU A 107 15.50 -0.98 -6.10
C GLU A 107 14.80 -2.36 -6.07
N ALA A 108 15.47 -3.37 -6.64
CA ALA A 108 14.89 -4.70 -6.84
C ALA A 108 14.41 -5.39 -5.57
N ALA A 109 15.15 -5.23 -4.46
CA ALA A 109 14.91 -5.95 -3.23
C ALA A 109 13.65 -5.48 -2.47
N THR A 110 13.16 -4.28 -2.77
CA THR A 110 12.11 -3.59 -2.00
C THR A 110 10.87 -3.25 -2.82
N ILE A 111 10.87 -3.54 -4.12
CA ILE A 111 9.90 -2.94 -5.05
C ILE A 111 8.44 -3.34 -4.80
N ASN A 112 8.14 -4.58 -4.40
CA ASN A 112 6.75 -5.00 -4.18
C ASN A 112 6.09 -4.28 -2.98
N PRO A 113 6.67 -4.29 -1.76
CA PRO A 113 6.08 -3.55 -0.62
C PRO A 113 6.15 -2.03 -0.80
N LEU A 114 7.08 -1.54 -1.63
CA LEU A 114 7.30 -0.11 -1.86
C LEU A 114 6.03 0.61 -2.35
N TRP A 115 5.30 0.04 -3.32
CA TRP A 115 4.08 0.69 -3.83
C TRP A 115 3.05 0.92 -2.73
N TYR A 116 2.86 -0.05 -1.84
CA TYR A 116 1.88 0.08 -0.77
C TYR A 116 2.30 1.16 0.20
N ARG A 117 3.56 1.22 0.62
CA ARG A 117 4.08 2.31 1.46
C ARG A 117 3.89 3.70 0.83
N ILE A 118 4.06 3.80 -0.50
CA ILE A 118 3.81 5.03 -1.27
C ILE A 118 2.32 5.38 -1.17
N VAL A 119 1.42 4.43 -1.42
CA VAL A 119 -0.02 4.63 -1.36
C VAL A 119 -0.50 4.96 0.06
N GLU A 120 0.03 4.29 1.09
CA GLU A 120 -0.27 4.58 2.49
C GLU A 120 0.04 6.05 2.81
N SER A 121 1.25 6.49 2.47
CA SER A 121 1.70 7.87 2.69
C SER A 121 0.88 8.89 1.90
N TYR A 122 0.61 8.59 0.62
CA TYR A 122 -0.16 9.46 -0.27
C TYR A 122 -1.63 9.57 0.13
N SER A 123 -2.24 8.46 0.57
CA SER A 123 -3.68 8.41 0.88
C SER A 123 -4.08 9.29 2.07
N ALA A 124 -3.11 9.64 2.93
CA ALA A 124 -3.28 10.57 4.04
C ALA A 124 -3.26 12.05 3.62
N LEU A 125 -2.93 12.35 2.36
CA LEU A 125 -2.81 13.71 1.86
C LEU A 125 -4.15 14.27 1.37
N SER A 126 -4.22 15.60 1.35
CA SER A 126 -5.41 16.33 0.94
C SER A 126 -5.43 16.57 -0.57
N LEU A 127 -6.59 16.32 -1.19
CA LEU A 127 -6.85 16.61 -2.61
C LEU A 127 -8.05 17.54 -2.73
N THR A 128 -7.92 18.58 -3.55
CA THR A 128 -9.03 19.52 -3.83
C THR A 128 -10.14 18.87 -4.65
N LYS A 129 -9.78 18.03 -5.63
CA LYS A 129 -10.72 17.30 -6.50
C LYS A 129 -10.43 15.80 -6.47
N PRO A 130 -10.75 15.09 -5.38
CA PRO A 130 -10.40 13.67 -5.23
C PRO A 130 -11.00 12.78 -6.32
N ASP A 131 -12.17 13.09 -6.85
CA ASP A 131 -12.84 12.30 -7.90
C ASP A 131 -12.10 12.36 -9.26
N MET A 132 -11.22 13.34 -9.44
CA MET A 132 -10.40 13.50 -10.64
C MET A 132 -8.94 13.14 -10.35
N ASP A 133 -8.40 13.68 -9.27
CA ASP A 133 -6.94 13.75 -9.08
C ASP A 133 -6.38 12.56 -8.31
N ARG A 134 -7.22 11.72 -7.67
CA ARG A 134 -6.75 10.70 -6.72
C ARG A 134 -5.74 9.72 -7.30
N ILE A 135 -5.89 9.35 -8.56
CA ILE A 135 -4.93 8.49 -9.26
C ILE A 135 -3.94 9.34 -10.08
N ILE A 136 -4.42 10.40 -10.73
CA ILE A 136 -3.63 11.23 -11.64
C ILE A 136 -2.45 11.90 -10.92
N ALA A 137 -2.61 12.31 -9.66
CA ALA A 137 -1.52 12.90 -8.88
C ALA A 137 -0.38 11.91 -8.54
N LEU A 138 -0.58 10.61 -8.79
CA LEU A 138 0.46 9.58 -8.72
C LEU A 138 0.99 9.15 -10.10
N ALA A 139 0.57 9.79 -11.20
CA ALA A 139 0.92 9.38 -12.56
C ALA A 139 2.43 9.22 -12.79
N GLY A 140 3.22 10.21 -12.35
CA GLY A 140 4.68 10.16 -12.46
C GLY A 140 5.28 9.03 -11.64
N VAL A 141 4.81 8.84 -10.40
CA VAL A 141 5.28 7.79 -9.49
C VAL A 141 4.96 6.41 -10.06
N GLY A 142 3.75 6.20 -10.56
CA GLY A 142 3.35 4.96 -11.21
C GLY A 142 4.22 4.63 -12.42
N LYS A 143 4.59 5.64 -13.23
CA LYS A 143 5.47 5.44 -14.39
C LYS A 143 6.89 5.02 -13.98
N GLU A 144 7.47 5.63 -12.96
CA GLU A 144 8.80 5.26 -12.46
C GLU A 144 8.78 3.88 -11.78
N PHE A 145 7.72 3.59 -11.02
CA PHE A 145 7.50 2.28 -10.42
C PHE A 145 7.41 1.18 -11.48
N ARG A 146 6.68 1.42 -12.57
CA ARG A 146 6.63 0.52 -13.73
C ARG A 146 8.01 0.24 -14.32
N GLN A 147 8.79 1.28 -14.57
CA GLN A 147 10.14 1.13 -15.13
C GLN A 147 11.03 0.30 -14.20
N ALA A 148 10.90 0.52 -12.89
CA ALA A 148 11.63 -0.24 -11.90
C ALA A 148 11.18 -1.71 -11.88
N LEU A 149 9.88 -2.01 -11.94
CA LEU A 149 9.38 -3.39 -12.07
C LEU A 149 9.96 -4.08 -13.31
N MET A 150 9.98 -3.41 -14.46
CA MET A 150 10.53 -3.98 -15.70
C MET A 150 12.02 -4.29 -15.63
N ARG A 151 12.81 -3.50 -14.87
CA ARG A 151 14.25 -3.76 -14.69
C ARG A 151 14.51 -4.97 -13.81
N THR A 152 13.63 -5.25 -12.85
CA THR A 152 13.86 -6.23 -11.78
C THR A 152 13.35 -7.62 -12.16
N THR A 153 12.45 -7.70 -13.14
CA THR A 153 12.00 -8.96 -13.75
C THR A 153 12.36 -9.04 -15.24
N PRO A 154 13.62 -9.36 -15.58
CA PRO A 154 14.11 -9.39 -16.95
C PRO A 154 13.60 -10.58 -17.79
N ASP A 155 13.07 -11.63 -17.17
CA ASP A 155 12.41 -12.72 -17.89
C ASP A 155 11.03 -12.27 -18.37
N LYS A 156 10.74 -12.40 -19.68
CA LYS A 156 9.45 -12.10 -20.35
C LYS A 156 8.24 -12.89 -19.82
N ARG A 157 8.37 -13.57 -18.68
CA ARG A 157 7.25 -14.19 -17.97
C ARG A 157 6.51 -13.09 -17.21
N PRO A 158 5.17 -13.12 -17.16
CA PRO A 158 4.45 -12.18 -16.32
C PRO A 158 5.02 -12.24 -14.90
N VAL A 159 5.30 -11.06 -14.34
CA VAL A 159 5.93 -10.83 -13.02
C VAL A 159 5.18 -11.50 -11.88
N ALA A 160 3.97 -11.99 -12.14
CA ALA A 160 3.23 -12.81 -11.20
C ALA A 160 2.57 -14.05 -11.82
N ALA A 161 2.47 -15.08 -10.98
CA ALA A 161 1.68 -16.28 -11.22
C ALA A 161 0.17 -16.02 -11.25
N THR A 162 -0.30 -14.86 -10.80
CA THR A 162 -1.72 -14.50 -10.64
C THR A 162 -2.38 -14.05 -11.94
N VAL A 163 -1.65 -13.37 -12.84
CA VAL A 163 -2.22 -12.73 -14.02
C VAL A 163 -1.25 -12.77 -15.21
N PRO A 164 -1.57 -13.57 -16.24
CA PRO A 164 -0.81 -13.54 -17.49
C PRO A 164 -1.44 -12.56 -18.50
N SER A 165 -1.56 -11.27 -18.16
CA SER A 165 -2.03 -10.21 -19.08
C SER A 165 -0.89 -9.29 -19.52
N GLY A 166 -1.05 -8.62 -20.66
CA GLY A 166 -0.25 -7.44 -21.03
C GLY A 166 -0.73 -6.15 -20.34
N LEU A 167 -1.83 -6.19 -19.59
CA LEU A 167 -2.25 -5.11 -18.70
C LEU A 167 -1.45 -5.20 -17.39
N GLU A 168 -0.93 -4.08 -16.90
CA GLU A 168 -0.05 -4.04 -15.73
C GLU A 168 -0.68 -3.35 -14.50
N TYR A 169 -1.58 -2.39 -14.72
CA TYR A 169 -2.11 -1.49 -13.69
C TYR A 169 -3.63 -1.32 -13.82
N VAL A 170 -4.34 -1.43 -12.70
CA VAL A 170 -5.80 -1.32 -12.61
C VAL A 170 -6.21 -0.48 -11.41
N SER A 171 -6.76 0.72 -11.67
CA SER A 171 -7.38 1.59 -10.66
C SER A 171 -6.60 1.70 -9.35
N GLY A 172 -5.31 2.04 -9.38
CA GLY A 172 -4.50 2.20 -8.16
C GLY A 172 -3.68 0.97 -7.75
N LEU A 173 -3.88 -0.20 -8.38
CA LEU A 173 -3.28 -1.47 -8.02
C LEU A 173 -2.50 -2.10 -9.18
N TRP A 174 -1.43 -2.83 -8.84
CA TRP A 174 -0.63 -3.56 -9.81
C TRP A 174 -1.12 -4.99 -9.96
N LEU A 175 -1.38 -5.41 -11.19
CA LEU A 175 -1.89 -6.76 -11.47
C LEU A 175 -0.95 -7.88 -11.01
N PRO A 176 0.39 -7.75 -11.14
CA PRO A 176 1.29 -8.77 -10.61
C PRO A 176 1.05 -9.07 -9.12
N ASP A 177 0.79 -8.05 -8.32
CA ASP A 177 0.65 -8.21 -6.87
C ASP A 177 -0.78 -7.97 -6.38
N LEU A 178 -1.77 -8.19 -7.26
CA LEU A 178 -3.17 -7.86 -7.00
C LEU A 178 -3.71 -8.51 -5.72
N HIS A 179 -3.31 -9.75 -5.43
CA HIS A 179 -3.72 -10.47 -4.22
C HIS A 179 -3.33 -9.71 -2.93
N HIS A 180 -2.13 -9.13 -2.86
CA HIS A 180 -1.74 -8.30 -1.73
C HIS A 180 -2.33 -6.89 -1.84
N GLY A 181 -2.39 -6.33 -3.05
CA GLY A 181 -3.01 -5.03 -3.30
C GLY A 181 -4.48 -4.95 -2.88
N LEU A 182 -5.23 -6.05 -2.94
CA LEU A 182 -6.60 -6.14 -2.46
C LEU A 182 -6.70 -6.18 -0.91
N LEU A 183 -5.62 -6.29 -0.14
CA LEU A 183 -5.67 -6.45 1.32
C LEU A 183 -5.60 -5.13 2.12
N TRP A 184 -5.80 -3.99 1.48
CA TRP A 184 -5.82 -2.69 2.17
C TRP A 184 -6.97 -2.56 3.18
N LYS A 185 -6.78 -1.73 4.20
CA LYS A 185 -7.81 -1.33 5.17
C LYS A 185 -7.73 0.17 5.44
N SER A 186 -8.85 0.80 5.79
CA SER A 186 -8.84 2.18 6.25
C SER A 186 -8.21 2.28 7.64
N LYS A 187 -7.42 3.32 7.88
CA LYS A 187 -6.90 3.65 9.21
C LYS A 187 -7.98 4.43 9.98
N SER A 188 -9.02 3.71 10.39
CA SER A 188 -10.26 4.27 10.99
C SER A 188 -10.05 5.07 12.28
N SER A 189 -8.89 4.94 12.94
CA SER A 189 -8.50 5.77 14.07
C SER A 189 -8.22 7.22 13.69
N GLU A 190 -7.96 7.51 12.41
CA GLU A 190 -7.53 8.83 11.94
C GLU A 190 -8.61 9.58 11.15
N CYS A 191 -9.58 8.88 10.55
CA CYS A 191 -10.61 9.49 9.72
C CYS A 191 -11.82 8.57 9.53
N GLU A 192 -13.01 9.16 9.43
CA GLU A 192 -14.19 8.46 8.92
C GLU A 192 -14.11 8.35 7.39
N PRO A 193 -14.09 7.13 6.84
CA PRO A 193 -13.90 6.99 5.41
C PRO A 193 -15.07 7.54 4.59
N ARG A 194 -14.75 8.39 3.62
CA ARG A 194 -15.75 8.94 2.69
C ARG A 194 -15.65 8.27 1.32
N ARG A 195 -16.70 7.58 0.89
CA ARG A 195 -16.78 6.93 -0.42
C ARG A 195 -16.67 7.94 -1.58
N ILE A 196 -15.92 7.58 -2.62
CA ILE A 196 -15.79 8.28 -3.90
C ILE A 196 -16.46 7.43 -5.00
N PRO A 197 -17.72 7.72 -5.38
CA PRO A 197 -18.52 6.82 -6.23
C PRO A 197 -17.90 6.43 -7.58
N LYS A 198 -17.01 7.27 -8.13
CA LYS A 198 -16.37 7.04 -9.43
C LYS A 198 -15.34 5.88 -9.43
N PHE A 199 -14.79 5.52 -8.28
CA PHE A 199 -13.81 4.45 -8.15
C PHE A 199 -14.46 3.15 -7.66
N PRO A 200 -13.97 1.96 -8.05
CA PRO A 200 -14.56 0.67 -7.67
C PRO A 200 -14.29 0.31 -6.19
N THR A 201 -15.19 -0.45 -5.54
CA THR A 201 -15.10 -0.69 -4.07
C THR A 201 -13.89 -1.54 -3.69
N TRP A 202 -13.40 -2.37 -4.60
CA TRP A 202 -12.22 -3.20 -4.38
C TRP A 202 -10.90 -2.43 -4.35
N SER A 203 -10.84 -1.20 -4.84
CA SER A 203 -9.63 -0.38 -4.86
C SER A 203 -9.56 0.57 -3.66
N TRP A 204 -8.35 0.84 -3.15
CA TRP A 204 -8.11 1.86 -2.12
C TRP A 204 -8.52 3.27 -2.57
N THR A 205 -8.65 3.46 -3.88
CA THR A 205 -9.11 4.71 -4.49
C THR A 205 -10.58 5.00 -4.19
N SER A 206 -11.32 3.99 -3.70
CA SER A 206 -12.73 4.07 -3.37
C SER A 206 -13.09 5.01 -2.23
N ILE A 207 -12.15 5.33 -1.32
CA ILE A 207 -12.43 6.08 -0.10
C ILE A 207 -11.45 7.23 0.09
N LEU A 208 -11.86 8.36 0.66
CA LEU A 208 -10.98 9.43 1.10
C LEU A 208 -10.66 9.27 2.59
N CYS A 209 -9.63 8.48 2.89
CA CYS A 209 -9.08 8.24 4.22
C CYS A 209 -7.67 7.65 4.05
N PRO A 210 -6.75 7.83 5.02
CA PRO A 210 -5.52 7.05 5.07
C PRO A 210 -5.84 5.56 5.00
N VAL A 211 -5.12 4.84 4.14
CA VAL A 211 -5.19 3.38 4.02
C VAL A 211 -3.90 2.74 4.51
N THR A 212 -3.97 1.46 4.87
CA THR A 212 -2.81 0.69 5.29
C THR A 212 -2.89 -0.77 4.83
N TRP A 213 -1.73 -1.37 4.60
CA TRP A 213 -1.51 -2.80 4.45
C TRP A 213 -0.85 -3.32 5.72
N ASP A 214 -1.13 -4.58 6.04
CA ASP A 214 -0.43 -5.23 7.13
C ASP A 214 0.90 -5.75 6.56
N ASP A 215 2.02 -5.12 6.93
CA ASP A 215 3.36 -5.49 6.45
C ASP A 215 4.09 -6.49 7.39
N GLY A 216 3.38 -7.06 8.38
CA GLY A 216 3.98 -7.98 9.35
C GLY A 216 4.43 -9.33 8.74
N LYS A 217 5.26 -10.09 9.48
CA LYS A 217 5.62 -11.46 9.09
C LYS A 217 4.35 -12.29 8.80
N GLY A 218 4.22 -12.80 7.57
CA GLY A 218 3.02 -13.53 7.12
C GLY A 218 1.96 -12.68 6.43
N SER A 219 2.29 -11.46 6.00
CA SER A 219 1.42 -10.61 5.18
C SER A 219 1.34 -11.01 3.71
N CYS A 220 2.48 -11.37 3.13
CA CYS A 220 2.60 -11.84 1.76
C CYS A 220 2.34 -13.35 1.73
N GLY A 221 1.10 -13.72 1.41
CA GLY A 221 0.68 -15.10 1.25
C GLY A 221 0.77 -15.56 -0.20
N LYS A 222 0.89 -16.88 -0.41
CA LYS A 222 0.69 -17.48 -1.72
C LYS A 222 -0.70 -17.08 -2.24
N PRO A 223 -0.83 -16.59 -3.49
CA PRO A 223 -2.12 -16.22 -4.05
C PRO A 223 -3.03 -17.44 -4.26
N GLU A 224 -4.31 -17.28 -3.94
CA GLU A 224 -5.33 -18.34 -3.96
C GLU A 224 -6.56 -17.96 -4.80
N ALA A 225 -6.72 -16.67 -5.10
CA ALA A 225 -7.64 -16.17 -6.12
C ALA A 225 -6.89 -15.82 -7.41
N LYS A 226 -7.52 -16.09 -8.56
CA LYS A 226 -6.98 -15.81 -9.89
C LYS A 226 -7.85 -14.78 -10.61
N LEU A 227 -7.24 -13.77 -11.20
CA LEU A 227 -7.94 -12.83 -12.09
C LEU A 227 -8.18 -13.49 -13.45
N VAL A 228 -9.40 -13.35 -13.96
CA VAL A 228 -9.87 -13.98 -15.20
C VAL A 228 -10.18 -12.92 -16.25
N ALA A 229 -10.82 -11.82 -15.85
CA ALA A 229 -11.11 -10.68 -16.71
C ALA A 229 -11.26 -9.40 -15.89
N VAL A 230 -11.21 -8.26 -16.56
CA VAL A 230 -11.53 -6.95 -16.00
C VAL A 230 -12.64 -6.31 -16.81
N ALA A 231 -13.56 -5.58 -16.17
CA ALA A 231 -14.61 -4.83 -16.85
C ALA A 231 -14.45 -3.33 -16.65
N THR A 232 -14.67 -2.55 -17.71
CA THR A 232 -14.72 -1.08 -17.65
C THR A 232 -16.06 -0.62 -17.04
N SER A 233 -16.19 0.70 -16.79
CA SER A 233 -17.47 1.29 -16.38
C SER A 233 -18.55 1.28 -17.46
N LEU A 234 -18.24 0.85 -18.68
CA LEU A 234 -19.19 0.67 -19.79
C LEU A 234 -19.55 -0.81 -20.00
N ASP A 235 -19.20 -1.69 -19.04
CA ASP A 235 -19.40 -3.13 -19.08
C ASP A 235 -18.65 -3.87 -20.21
N ASP A 236 -17.63 -3.24 -20.81
CA ASP A 236 -16.72 -3.93 -21.71
C ASP A 236 -15.82 -4.88 -20.92
N VAL A 237 -15.94 -6.17 -21.18
CA VAL A 237 -15.18 -7.23 -20.48
C VAL A 237 -13.93 -7.59 -21.28
N PHE A 238 -12.77 -7.51 -20.63
CA PHE A 238 -11.47 -7.85 -21.19
C PHE A 238 -10.91 -9.09 -20.50
N PRO A 239 -10.93 -10.27 -21.15
CA PRO A 239 -10.28 -11.46 -20.63
C PRO A 239 -8.77 -11.24 -20.48
N VAL A 240 -8.21 -11.72 -19.38
CA VAL A 240 -6.77 -11.63 -19.06
C VAL A 240 -5.91 -12.25 -20.16
N ASP A 241 -6.36 -13.36 -20.76
CA ASP A 241 -5.63 -14.04 -21.83
C ASP A 241 -5.66 -13.25 -23.16
N SER A 242 -6.73 -12.50 -23.43
CA SER A 242 -6.86 -11.64 -24.61
C SER A 242 -5.99 -10.39 -24.52
N LEU A 243 -5.70 -9.92 -23.29
CA LEU A 243 -4.80 -8.79 -23.04
C LEU A 243 -3.33 -9.06 -23.37
N ARG A 244 -2.97 -10.25 -23.88
CA ARG A 244 -1.62 -10.59 -24.34
C ARG A 244 -1.33 -10.18 -25.79
N SER A 245 -2.36 -10.06 -26.63
CA SER A 245 -2.19 -9.77 -28.06
C SER A 245 -2.55 -8.31 -28.35
N ILE A 246 -1.53 -7.48 -28.57
CA ILE A 246 -1.73 -6.10 -29.05
C ILE A 246 -2.33 -6.10 -30.47
N ASP A 247 -2.11 -7.18 -31.23
CA ASP A 247 -2.67 -7.39 -32.55
C ASP A 247 -3.95 -8.24 -32.46
N GLY A 248 -5.12 -7.63 -32.64
CA GLY A 248 -6.37 -8.35 -32.92
C GLY A 248 -7.59 -8.05 -32.03
N CYS A 249 -7.50 -7.21 -31.00
CA CYS A 249 -8.70 -6.77 -30.28
C CYS A 249 -9.47 -5.72 -31.10
N SER A 250 -10.72 -6.00 -31.46
CA SER A 250 -11.61 -5.06 -32.17
C SER A 250 -12.05 -3.88 -31.31
N LEU A 251 -11.95 -4.01 -29.99
CA LEU A 251 -12.09 -2.94 -29.00
C LEU A 251 -10.68 -2.67 -28.48
N SER A 252 -10.15 -1.46 -28.69
CA SER A 252 -8.83 -1.09 -28.17
C SER A 252 -8.83 -1.32 -26.65
N PRO A 253 -8.07 -2.31 -26.13
CA PRO A 253 -7.92 -2.40 -24.69
C PRO A 253 -7.27 -1.09 -24.23
N PRO A 254 -7.63 -0.58 -23.04
CA PRO A 254 -6.91 0.55 -22.47
C PRO A 254 -5.41 0.22 -22.48
N ARG A 255 -4.57 1.22 -22.78
CA ARG A 255 -3.12 1.01 -23.00
C ARG A 255 -2.52 0.10 -21.92
N VAL A 256 -1.57 -0.77 -22.31
CA VAL A 256 -0.79 -1.71 -21.48
C VAL A 256 -0.50 -1.17 -20.07
N PHE A 257 -0.12 0.11 -20.01
CA PHE A 257 -0.15 0.94 -18.82
C PHE A 257 -0.84 2.26 -19.16
N ASP A 258 -1.98 2.52 -18.53
CA ASP A 258 -2.55 3.85 -18.39
C ASP A 258 -2.96 4.05 -16.94
N ILE A 259 -2.54 5.15 -16.34
CA ILE A 259 -2.90 5.48 -14.96
C ILE A 259 -4.40 5.81 -14.88
N ASP A 260 -5.00 6.25 -15.99
CA ASP A 260 -6.42 6.59 -16.11
C ASP A 260 -7.31 5.36 -16.41
N ASN A 261 -6.74 4.15 -16.38
CA ASN A 261 -7.49 2.91 -16.52
C ASN A 261 -8.49 2.74 -15.36
N HIS A 262 -9.73 3.17 -15.63
CA HIS A 262 -10.87 2.99 -14.73
C HIS A 262 -11.59 1.69 -15.06
N PHE A 263 -11.37 0.68 -14.23
CA PHE A 263 -12.12 -0.57 -14.28
C PHE A 263 -13.18 -0.55 -13.18
N ALA A 264 -14.40 -0.95 -13.53
CA ALA A 264 -15.50 -1.04 -12.58
C ALA A 264 -15.49 -2.38 -11.84
N SER A 265 -15.05 -3.46 -12.48
CA SER A 265 -15.14 -4.80 -11.86
C SER A 265 -14.00 -5.72 -12.22
N LEU A 266 -13.68 -6.63 -11.28
CA LEU A 266 -12.71 -7.71 -11.44
C LEU A 266 -13.46 -9.04 -11.46
N TYR A 267 -13.28 -9.83 -12.52
CA TYR A 267 -13.76 -11.21 -12.56
C TYR A 267 -12.69 -12.12 -12.01
N MET A 268 -12.95 -12.71 -10.85
CA MET A 268 -12.00 -13.54 -10.13
C MET A 268 -12.51 -14.96 -9.96
N ALA A 269 -11.64 -15.94 -10.12
CA ALA A 269 -11.89 -17.33 -9.76
C ALA A 269 -11.25 -17.61 -8.39
N GLY A 270 -12.03 -18.11 -7.44
CA GLY A 270 -11.53 -18.40 -6.09
C GLY A 270 -12.55 -19.12 -5.23
N LYS A 271 -12.19 -19.39 -3.98
CA LYS A 271 -13.05 -20.09 -3.01
C LYS A 271 -13.75 -19.07 -2.11
N THR A 272 -15.06 -19.23 -1.91
CA THR A 272 -15.81 -18.50 -0.88
C THR A 272 -16.25 -19.43 0.23
N LEU A 273 -16.31 -18.91 1.45
CA LEU A 273 -16.96 -19.59 2.56
C LEU A 273 -18.05 -18.69 3.15
N HIS A 274 -19.19 -19.28 3.48
CA HIS A 274 -20.13 -18.64 4.39
C HIS A 274 -19.54 -18.71 5.79
N VAL A 275 -19.39 -17.55 6.43
CA VAL A 275 -18.89 -17.45 7.80
C VAL A 275 -19.91 -16.71 8.64
N THR A 276 -20.23 -17.30 9.78
CA THR A 276 -20.95 -16.60 10.85
C THR A 276 -19.92 -16.12 11.85
N VAL A 277 -19.75 -14.79 11.95
CA VAL A 277 -18.90 -14.20 12.97
C VAL A 277 -19.62 -14.36 14.32
N ARG A 278 -19.18 -15.30 15.16
CA ARG A 278 -19.74 -15.53 16.50
C ARG A 278 -18.75 -15.06 17.58
N GLU A 279 -19.24 -14.12 18.40
CA GLU A 279 -18.77 -13.62 19.71
C GLU A 279 -17.89 -12.34 19.81
N LEU A 280 -18.22 -11.57 20.86
CA LEU A 280 -17.91 -10.19 21.30
C LEU A 280 -18.62 -9.00 20.65
N PHE A 281 -19.31 -9.15 19.52
CA PHE A 281 -19.89 -8.00 18.81
C PHE A 281 -21.30 -8.28 18.25
N ASN A 282 -22.27 -7.41 18.56
CA ASN A 282 -23.68 -7.55 18.13
C ASN A 282 -23.81 -7.43 16.60
N ASN A 283 -24.68 -8.27 16.00
CA ASN A 283 -24.79 -8.55 14.55
C ASN A 283 -24.74 -7.34 13.59
N GLU A 284 -25.39 -6.22 13.90
CA GLU A 284 -25.39 -5.03 13.02
C GLU A 284 -24.03 -4.29 13.07
N ARG A 285 -23.42 -4.26 14.26
CA ARG A 285 -22.11 -3.64 14.51
C ARG A 285 -20.98 -4.39 13.80
N ASN A 286 -21.16 -5.66 13.46
CA ASN A 286 -20.15 -6.51 12.82
C ASN A 286 -19.92 -6.14 11.36
N ILE A 287 -21.01 -5.86 10.66
CA ILE A 287 -20.96 -5.35 9.29
C ILE A 287 -20.47 -3.91 9.33
N GLU A 288 -20.90 -3.11 10.31
CA GLU A 288 -20.34 -1.76 10.52
C GLU A 288 -18.84 -1.78 10.84
N ILE A 289 -18.30 -2.74 11.60
CA ILE A 289 -16.86 -2.81 11.92
C ILE A 289 -16.05 -3.34 10.73
N ALA A 290 -16.49 -4.44 10.10
CA ALA A 290 -15.83 -4.96 8.90
C ALA A 290 -15.88 -3.96 7.74
N SER A 291 -17.01 -3.26 7.61
CA SER A 291 -17.18 -2.19 6.64
C SER A 291 -16.50 -0.88 7.04
N ALA A 292 -16.43 -0.51 8.32
CA ALA A 292 -15.67 0.66 8.78
C ALA A 292 -14.17 0.45 8.63
N ALA A 293 -13.69 -0.80 8.72
CA ALA A 293 -12.31 -1.17 8.42
C ALA A 293 -11.97 -1.08 6.91
N SER A 294 -12.95 -0.91 6.01
CA SER A 294 -12.70 -0.57 4.60
C SER A 294 -13.56 0.60 4.10
N GLY A 295 -14.11 1.39 5.01
CA GLY A 295 -14.86 2.61 4.72
C GLY A 295 -16.23 2.55 4.05
N HIS A 296 -16.97 1.44 4.17
CA HIS A 296 -18.27 1.24 3.53
C HIS A 296 -19.42 1.21 4.56
N SER A 297 -19.72 2.31 5.26
CA SER A 297 -20.80 2.33 6.26
C SER A 297 -22.21 2.17 5.63
N GLY A 298 -22.70 0.92 5.55
CA GLY A 298 -24.06 0.61 5.11
C GLY A 298 -24.77 -0.29 6.13
N LYS A 299 -25.84 0.23 6.75
CA LYS A 299 -26.78 -0.55 7.58
C LYS A 299 -27.28 -1.75 6.78
N SER A 300 -27.15 -2.96 7.32
CA SER A 300 -27.64 -4.16 6.64
C SER A 300 -28.52 -5.00 7.55
N ASN A 301 -29.82 -4.97 7.26
CA ASN A 301 -30.77 -5.94 7.79
C ASN A 301 -30.47 -7.32 7.16
N GLY A 302 -29.94 -8.27 7.94
CA GLY A 302 -29.97 -9.71 7.63
C GLY A 302 -29.16 -10.24 6.44
N CYS A 303 -28.17 -9.50 5.93
CA CYS A 303 -27.40 -9.93 4.75
C CYS A 303 -26.36 -11.02 5.11
N SER A 304 -26.39 -12.16 4.39
CA SER A 304 -25.40 -13.25 4.56
C SER A 304 -24.03 -12.79 4.05
N MET A 305 -23.10 -12.52 4.96
CA MET A 305 -21.71 -12.20 4.63
C MET A 305 -20.93 -13.46 4.23
N CYS A 306 -20.14 -13.35 3.17
CA CYS A 306 -19.21 -14.38 2.75
C CYS A 306 -17.77 -13.87 2.89
N VAL A 307 -16.82 -14.80 2.97
CA VAL A 307 -15.41 -14.50 2.81
C VAL A 307 -14.92 -15.06 1.50
N PHE A 308 -14.16 -14.26 0.75
CA PHE A 308 -13.49 -14.64 -0.48
C PHE A 308 -11.99 -14.82 -0.23
N HIS A 309 -11.45 -15.99 -0.53
CA HIS A 309 -10.07 -16.35 -0.20
C HIS A 309 -9.07 -15.75 -1.19
N ILE A 310 -8.21 -14.85 -0.72
CA ILE A 310 -7.26 -14.14 -1.58
C ILE A 310 -5.86 -14.74 -1.55
N ALA A 311 -5.33 -15.01 -0.36
CA ALA A 311 -3.96 -15.52 -0.21
C ALA A 311 -3.76 -16.31 1.08
N THR A 312 -2.92 -17.35 1.04
CA THR A 312 -2.52 -18.14 2.21
C THR A 312 -1.09 -17.79 2.61
N ALA A 313 -0.89 -17.28 3.81
CA ALA A 313 0.44 -17.07 4.40
C ALA A 313 0.77 -18.15 5.43
N SER A 314 2.07 -18.31 5.72
CA SER A 314 2.55 -19.16 6.81
C SER A 314 3.16 -18.27 7.88
N VAL A 315 2.68 -18.39 9.11
CA VAL A 315 3.21 -17.66 10.27
C VAL A 315 3.87 -18.65 11.21
N ASP A 316 4.96 -18.22 11.86
CA ASP A 316 5.64 -18.98 12.91
C ASP A 316 4.62 -19.42 13.96
N GLY A 317 4.63 -20.71 14.28
CA GLY A 317 3.66 -21.28 15.19
C GLY A 317 4.05 -21.11 16.66
N GLY A 318 3.21 -21.64 17.54
CA GLY A 318 3.39 -21.55 18.98
C GLY A 318 2.94 -22.84 19.67
N TYR A 319 3.04 -22.84 21.00
CA TYR A 319 2.55 -23.95 21.82
C TYR A 319 1.06 -23.75 22.13
N GLY A 320 0.21 -24.70 21.74
CA GLY A 320 -1.24 -24.62 21.98
C GLY A 320 -1.84 -26.00 22.22
N LEU A 321 -2.67 -26.12 23.27
CA LEU A 321 -3.38 -27.37 23.64
C LEU A 321 -2.46 -28.62 23.74
N GLY A 322 -1.22 -28.44 24.21
CA GLY A 322 -0.27 -29.54 24.40
C GLY A 322 0.51 -29.95 23.13
N TYR A 323 0.35 -29.24 22.01
CA TYR A 323 1.10 -29.48 20.78
C TYR A 323 1.96 -28.28 20.43
N LEU A 324 3.22 -28.54 20.04
CA LEU A 324 4.07 -27.56 19.38
C LEU A 324 3.82 -27.64 17.88
N THR A 325 3.28 -26.57 17.32
CA THR A 325 3.14 -26.43 15.87
C THR A 325 4.19 -25.43 15.40
N PRO A 326 5.09 -25.81 14.49
CA PRO A 326 6.17 -24.93 14.06
C PRO A 326 5.69 -23.79 13.16
N TRP A 327 4.54 -23.97 12.48
CA TRP A 327 3.89 -22.94 11.68
C TRP A 327 2.38 -23.17 11.61
N HIS A 328 1.62 -22.09 11.37
CA HIS A 328 0.19 -22.15 11.08
C HIS A 328 -0.16 -21.41 9.79
N PRO A 329 -1.06 -21.97 8.96
CA PRO A 329 -1.59 -21.24 7.81
C PRO A 329 -2.53 -20.13 8.29
N VAL A 330 -2.34 -18.94 7.71
CA VAL A 330 -3.22 -17.79 7.87
C VAL A 330 -3.84 -17.47 6.50
N PHE A 331 -5.16 -17.49 6.45
CA PHE A 331 -5.94 -17.23 5.24
C PHE A 331 -6.32 -15.75 5.21
N ASN A 332 -5.71 -14.99 4.32
CA ASN A 332 -6.10 -13.61 4.02
C ASN A 332 -7.33 -13.62 3.12
N VAL A 333 -8.39 -12.94 3.56
CA VAL A 333 -9.71 -12.97 2.92
C VAL A 333 -10.27 -11.56 2.71
N LEU A 334 -11.13 -11.41 1.70
CA LEU A 334 -12.05 -10.28 1.61
C LEU A 334 -13.36 -10.68 2.28
N PHE A 335 -13.89 -9.81 3.13
CA PHE A 335 -15.30 -9.86 3.50
C PHE A 335 -16.10 -9.27 2.35
N VAL A 336 -17.08 -10.03 1.85
CA VAL A 336 -17.89 -9.63 0.70
C VAL A 336 -19.37 -9.81 0.99
N ARG A 337 -20.17 -8.91 0.40
CA ARG A 337 -21.63 -8.98 0.38
C ARG A 337 -22.07 -9.43 -1.01
N ASN A 338 -22.95 -10.42 -1.08
CA ASN A 338 -23.57 -10.77 -2.36
C ASN A 338 -24.60 -9.69 -2.73
N LEU A 339 -24.47 -9.13 -3.94
CA LEU A 339 -25.42 -8.17 -4.49
C LEU A 339 -26.45 -8.87 -5.37
N ASP A 340 -25.99 -9.66 -6.34
CA ASP A 340 -26.83 -10.47 -7.23
C ASP A 340 -26.00 -11.57 -7.91
N GLY A 341 -26.49 -12.82 -7.89
CA GLY A 341 -25.79 -13.95 -8.52
C GLY A 341 -24.33 -14.11 -8.06
N GLN A 342 -23.39 -13.89 -8.98
CA GLN A 342 -21.94 -13.94 -8.76
C GLN A 342 -21.33 -12.56 -8.45
N LYS A 343 -22.13 -11.50 -8.44
CA LYS A 343 -21.71 -10.12 -8.19
C LYS A 343 -21.61 -9.85 -6.70
N VAL A 344 -20.44 -9.41 -6.27
CA VAL A 344 -20.17 -9.13 -4.85
C VAL A 344 -19.54 -7.77 -4.65
N GLU A 345 -19.91 -7.16 -3.53
CA GLU A 345 -19.33 -5.91 -3.03
C GLU A 345 -18.28 -6.23 -1.97
N ARG A 346 -17.12 -5.59 -2.05
CA ARG A 346 -16.11 -5.67 -0.99
C ARG A 346 -16.60 -4.89 0.22
N LEU A 347 -16.70 -5.56 1.36
CA LEU A 347 -16.96 -4.93 2.63
C LEU A 347 -15.70 -4.66 3.43
N GLY A 348 -14.72 -5.57 3.37
CA GLY A 348 -13.63 -5.57 4.34
C GLY A 348 -12.49 -6.51 3.98
N VAL A 349 -11.45 -6.51 4.80
CA VAL A 349 -10.36 -7.50 4.77
C VAL A 349 -10.24 -8.19 6.12
N GLY A 350 -9.80 -9.44 6.13
CA GLY A 350 -9.65 -10.22 7.34
C GLY A 350 -8.60 -11.30 7.24
N ARG A 351 -8.23 -11.83 8.40
CA ARG A 351 -7.37 -13.01 8.55
C ARG A 351 -8.15 -14.09 9.27
N LEU A 352 -8.24 -15.27 8.67
CA LEU A 352 -8.82 -16.45 9.28
C LEU A 352 -7.73 -17.48 9.52
N PHE A 353 -7.87 -18.26 10.59
CA PHE A 353 -6.93 -19.31 10.94
C PHE A 353 -7.68 -20.40 11.73
N GLY A 354 -7.04 -21.56 11.88
CA GLY A 354 -7.57 -22.67 12.65
C GLY A 354 -8.02 -23.87 11.81
N LYS A 355 -8.05 -25.04 12.45
CA LYS A 355 -8.24 -26.34 11.79
C LYS A 355 -9.58 -26.49 11.08
N GLU A 356 -10.64 -25.86 11.60
CA GLU A 356 -11.95 -25.88 10.93
C GLU A 356 -11.95 -25.06 9.65
N ILE A 357 -11.30 -23.90 9.65
CA ILE A 357 -11.16 -23.04 8.47
C ILE A 357 -10.30 -23.74 7.42
N GLU A 358 -9.19 -24.37 7.83
CA GLU A 358 -8.34 -25.19 6.94
C GLU A 358 -9.18 -26.27 6.23
N LYS A 359 -9.99 -27.03 6.99
CA LYS A 359 -10.87 -28.08 6.44
C LYS A 359 -11.91 -27.51 5.48
N LYS A 360 -12.54 -26.39 5.84
CA LYS A 360 -13.56 -25.74 5.00
C LYS A 360 -12.97 -25.24 3.69
N PHE A 361 -11.80 -24.59 3.69
CA PHE A 361 -11.15 -24.17 2.45
C PHE A 361 -10.61 -25.36 1.64
N ALA A 362 -10.21 -26.46 2.28
CA ALA A 362 -9.81 -27.68 1.57
C ALA A 362 -10.97 -28.30 0.78
N THR A 363 -12.19 -28.30 1.33
CA THR A 363 -13.39 -28.88 0.68
C THR A 363 -14.16 -27.90 -0.21
N ALA A 364 -13.94 -26.59 -0.07
CA ALA A 364 -14.61 -25.58 -0.87
C ALA A 364 -14.22 -25.65 -2.35
N THR A 365 -15.22 -25.54 -3.22
CA THR A 365 -15.04 -25.51 -4.68
C THR A 365 -14.82 -24.07 -5.14
N ALA A 366 -13.86 -23.87 -6.05
CA ALA A 366 -13.64 -22.57 -6.65
C ALA A 366 -14.76 -22.23 -7.65
N HIS A 367 -15.17 -20.98 -7.69
CA HIS A 367 -16.17 -20.46 -8.63
C HIS A 367 -15.79 -19.03 -9.03
N TYR A 368 -16.53 -18.48 -9.99
CA TYR A 368 -16.33 -17.13 -10.48
C TYR A 368 -17.13 -16.12 -9.66
N VAL A 369 -16.49 -14.98 -9.43
CA VAL A 369 -17.03 -13.85 -8.68
C VAL A 369 -16.72 -12.57 -9.45
N GLU A 370 -17.72 -11.71 -9.64
CA GLU A 370 -17.55 -10.34 -10.12
C GLU A 370 -17.42 -9.42 -8.90
N LEU A 371 -16.21 -8.92 -8.65
CA LEU A 371 -15.92 -8.01 -7.55
C LEU A 371 -16.02 -6.56 -8.04
N CYS A 372 -16.93 -5.78 -7.48
CA CYS A 372 -17.25 -4.41 -7.94
C CYS A 372 -16.66 -3.29 -7.08
#